data_AF-A0A0R1YQX4-F1
#
_entry.id   AF-A0A0R1YQX4-F1
#
_cell.length_a   1.000
_cell.length_b   1.000
_cell.length_c   1.000
_cell.angle_alpha   90.00
_cell.angle_beta   90.00
_cell.angle_gamma   90.00
#
_symmetry.space_group_name_H-M   'P 1'
#
loop_
_entity.id
_entity.type
_entity.pdbx_description
1 polymer ?
#
loop_
_entity_poly.entity_id
_entity_poly.type
_entity_poly.pdbx_seq_one_letter_code
_entity_poly.pdbx_strand_id
1 'polypeptide(L)'
;MKINPQEPFGTGDLLETPVTEDVLAKGIFGTAKWYIDTNGTMHIGPGNFGRLKQSTLSPWDVYKDKIKKIIFPVTEKIIANTDSGYLFANLTNLEKIENINNWDTSNVTNMRYMFADASGITNLALSNFDTAKVIDMTNIFGGMTSLQTDNIW
;
A
#
# COMPACT_ATOMS: atom_id res chain seq x y z
N MET A 1 15.99 15.07 39.79
CA MET A 1 16.69 14.51 38.62
C MET A 1 16.58 12.99 38.70
N LYS A 2 16.13 12.33 37.62
CA LYS A 2 16.08 10.87 37.37
C LYS A 2 15.03 10.08 38.18
N ILE A 3 14.28 9.10 37.69
CA ILE A 3 13.95 8.52 36.37
C ILE A 3 12.76 7.58 36.63
N ASN A 4 11.87 7.43 35.65
CA ASN A 4 10.81 6.41 35.60
C ASN A 4 11.39 4.98 35.61
N PRO A 5 10.65 3.99 36.14
CA PRO A 5 10.60 2.65 35.58
C PRO A 5 9.24 2.44 34.89
N GLN A 6 9.28 2.40 33.56
CA GLN A 6 8.30 1.71 32.71
C GLN A 6 8.26 0.22 33.08
N GLU A 7 7.07 -0.40 33.05
CA GLU A 7 6.76 -1.77 32.59
C GLU A 7 5.26 -2.09 32.91
N PRO A 8 4.54 -2.96 32.17
CA PRO A 8 4.67 -3.38 30.78
C PRO A 8 3.37 -3.12 29.96
N PHE A 9 3.53 -2.98 28.64
CA PHE A 9 2.41 -2.90 27.69
C PHE A 9 1.71 -4.26 27.56
N GLY A 10 0.44 -4.31 27.98
CA GLY A 10 -0.44 -5.44 27.76
C GLY A 10 -0.89 -5.54 26.30
N THR A 11 -0.74 -6.73 25.73
CA THR A 11 -1.14 -7.12 24.38
C THR A 11 -2.66 -7.21 24.26
N GLY A 12 -3.26 -6.50 23.31
CA GLY A 12 -4.57 -6.84 22.77
C GLY A 12 -5.67 -5.81 23.05
N ASP A 13 -5.60 -4.66 22.38
CA ASP A 13 -6.70 -4.16 21.55
C ASP A 13 -6.17 -3.00 20.66
N LEU A 14 -5.60 -3.33 19.49
CA LEU A 14 -5.30 -2.32 18.45
C LEU A 14 -6.50 -2.21 17.49
N LEU A 15 -7.67 -1.96 18.08
CA LEU A 15 -8.74 -1.21 17.42
C LEU A 15 -8.83 0.16 18.07
N GLU A 16 -7.73 0.92 18.10
CA GLU A 16 -7.90 2.36 18.19
C GLU A 16 -8.47 2.82 16.84
N THR A 17 -9.75 3.16 16.85
CA THR A 17 -10.26 4.26 16.03
C THR A 17 -9.18 5.35 16.02
N PRO A 18 -8.84 5.95 14.86
CA PRO A 18 -7.79 6.95 14.82
C PRO A 18 -8.01 7.96 15.94
N VAL A 19 -6.97 8.22 16.73
CA VAL A 19 -6.91 9.32 17.67
C VAL A 19 -7.01 10.61 16.85
N THR A 20 -8.23 10.98 16.45
CA THR A 20 -8.60 12.24 15.78
C THR A 20 -7.57 12.77 14.78
N GLU A 21 -7.12 11.96 13.82
CA GLU A 21 -6.54 12.52 12.60
C GLU A 21 -7.69 12.84 11.65
N ASP A 22 -7.69 14.06 11.10
CA ASP A 22 -8.68 14.47 10.12
C ASP A 22 -8.64 13.49 8.93
N VAL A 23 -9.76 12.83 8.67
CA VAL A 23 -9.88 11.83 7.60
C VAL A 23 -10.31 12.53 6.32
N LEU A 24 -9.47 12.51 5.29
CA LEU A 24 -9.77 13.02 3.95
C LEU A 24 -10.76 12.11 3.21
N ALA A 25 -10.55 10.80 3.31
CA ALA A 25 -11.37 9.79 2.63
C ALA A 25 -11.27 8.44 3.33
N LYS A 26 -12.28 7.58 3.15
CA LYS A 26 -12.26 6.20 3.63
C LYS A 26 -13.19 5.32 2.80
N GLY A 27 -12.94 4.02 2.82
CA GLY A 27 -13.77 3.06 2.12
C GLY A 27 -13.42 1.62 2.44
N ILE A 28 -13.99 0.73 1.62
CA ILE A 28 -13.73 -0.71 1.66
C ILE A 28 -13.39 -1.15 0.23
N PHE A 29 -12.31 -1.92 0.09
CA PHE A 29 -11.93 -2.56 -1.16
C PHE A 29 -11.84 -4.07 -0.95
N GLY A 30 -12.85 -4.80 -1.44
CA GLY A 30 -13.03 -6.21 -1.07
C GLY A 30 -13.50 -6.32 0.37
N THR A 31 -12.65 -6.88 1.24
CA THR A 31 -12.88 -6.88 2.69
C THR A 31 -11.96 -5.92 3.44
N ALA A 32 -10.97 -5.33 2.76
CA ALA A 32 -10.01 -4.43 3.36
C ALA A 32 -10.61 -3.03 3.56
N LYS A 33 -10.61 -2.56 4.80
CA LYS A 33 -10.92 -1.16 5.11
C LYS A 33 -9.71 -0.30 4.78
N TRP A 34 -9.93 0.90 4.27
CA TRP A 34 -8.86 1.87 4.05
C TRP A 34 -9.33 3.27 4.44
N TYR A 35 -8.37 4.13 4.79
CA TYR A 35 -8.60 5.56 4.94
C TYR A 35 -7.37 6.36 4.53
N ILE A 36 -7.57 7.63 4.19
CA ILE A 36 -6.53 8.60 3.88
C ILE A 36 -6.67 9.73 4.89
N ASP A 37 -5.62 10.03 5.63
CA ASP A 37 -5.58 11.19 6.52
C ASP A 37 -5.27 12.49 5.75
N THR A 38 -5.43 13.65 6.40
CA THR A 38 -5.13 14.95 5.80
C THR A 38 -3.65 15.18 5.48
N ASN A 39 -2.75 14.37 6.03
CA ASN A 39 -1.32 14.42 5.69
C ASN A 39 -1.02 13.69 4.36
N GLY A 40 -1.98 12.95 3.83
CA GLY A 40 -1.85 12.17 2.61
C GLY A 40 -1.32 10.76 2.85
N THR A 41 -1.41 10.24 4.08
CA THR A 41 -1.10 8.84 4.34
C THR A 41 -2.35 7.98 4.13
N MET A 42 -2.26 7.01 3.23
CA MET A 42 -3.25 5.99 3.05
C MET A 42 -2.93 4.77 3.93
N HIS A 43 -3.84 4.47 4.85
CA HIS A 43 -3.77 3.30 5.73
C HIS A 43 -4.65 2.20 5.17
N ILE A 44 -4.10 1.00 5.01
CA ILE A 44 -4.79 -0.18 4.52
C ILE A 44 -4.90 -1.18 5.67
N GLY A 45 -6.12 -1.63 5.96
CA GLY A 45 -6.39 -2.67 6.94
C GLY A 45 -6.21 -4.09 6.37
N PRO A 46 -6.23 -5.10 7.24
CA PRO A 46 -6.14 -6.49 6.82
C PRO A 46 -7.37 -6.93 6.02
N GLY A 47 -7.25 -8.09 5.35
CA GLY A 47 -8.32 -8.70 4.59
C GLY A 47 -7.90 -9.07 3.17
N ASN A 48 -8.81 -8.91 2.21
CA ASN A 48 -8.60 -9.19 0.80
C ASN A 48 -8.95 -7.96 -0.01
N PHE A 49 -8.09 -7.59 -0.95
CA PHE A 49 -8.44 -6.61 -1.98
C PHE A 49 -9.58 -7.10 -2.86
N GLY A 50 -10.43 -6.16 -3.24
CA GLY A 50 -11.59 -6.42 -4.09
C GLY A 50 -11.17 -6.69 -5.53
N ARG A 51 -12.11 -7.16 -6.34
CA ARG A 51 -11.90 -7.27 -7.78
C ARG A 51 -12.04 -5.88 -8.42
N LEU A 52 -11.03 -5.44 -9.16
CA LEU A 52 -11.17 -4.31 -10.08
C LEU A 52 -12.15 -4.72 -11.19
N LYS A 53 -13.17 -3.91 -11.44
CA LYS A 53 -14.00 -4.10 -12.65
C LYS A 53 -13.10 -3.73 -13.85
N GLN A 54 -13.23 -4.45 -14.97
CA GLN A 54 -12.45 -4.09 -16.16
C GLN A 54 -12.67 -2.60 -16.47
N SER A 55 -11.58 -1.84 -16.62
CA SER A 55 -11.51 -0.37 -16.79
C SER A 55 -11.71 0.53 -15.55
N THR A 56 -11.93 -0.02 -14.34
CA THR A 56 -11.91 0.80 -13.11
C THR A 56 -10.54 0.80 -12.47
N LEU A 57 -10.01 2.00 -12.18
CA LEU A 57 -8.85 2.20 -11.32
C LEU A 57 -9.20 1.85 -9.87
N SER A 58 -8.20 1.75 -9.01
CA SER A 58 -8.38 1.46 -7.59
C SER A 58 -9.26 2.50 -6.89
N PRO A 59 -9.94 2.17 -5.78
CA PRO A 59 -10.85 3.11 -5.10
C PRO A 59 -10.20 4.42 -4.65
N TRP A 60 -8.87 4.43 -4.53
CA TRP A 60 -8.08 5.59 -4.12
C TRP A 60 -7.54 6.42 -5.29
N ASP A 61 -7.74 6.04 -6.55
CA ASP A 61 -7.24 6.78 -7.72
C ASP A 61 -7.77 8.23 -7.78
N VAL A 62 -9.00 8.46 -7.32
CA VAL A 62 -9.58 9.82 -7.23
C VAL A 62 -8.81 10.74 -6.27
N TYR A 63 -7.95 10.18 -5.42
CA TYR A 63 -7.08 10.89 -4.47
C TYR A 63 -5.60 10.78 -4.82
N LYS A 64 -5.24 10.36 -6.03
CA LYS A 64 -3.85 10.10 -6.45
C LYS A 64 -2.88 11.26 -6.19
N ASP A 65 -3.33 12.50 -6.38
CA ASP A 65 -2.51 13.70 -6.15
C ASP A 65 -2.38 14.06 -4.65
N LYS A 66 -3.05 13.34 -3.76
CA LYS A 66 -3.02 13.56 -2.31
C LYS A 66 -2.24 12.49 -1.56
N ILE A 67 -2.09 11.30 -2.13
CA ILE A 67 -1.45 10.17 -1.47
C ILE A 67 0.06 10.32 -1.55
N LYS A 68 0.69 10.51 -0.39
CA LYS A 68 2.15 10.63 -0.22
C LYS A 68 2.78 9.39 0.38
N LYS A 69 2.00 8.63 1.14
CA LYS A 69 2.49 7.47 1.88
C LYS A 69 1.42 6.39 1.89
N ILE A 70 1.84 5.13 1.78
CA ILE A 70 0.96 3.96 1.98
C ILE A 70 1.49 3.17 3.18
N ILE A 71 0.59 2.78 4.08
CA ILE A 71 0.89 1.92 5.22
C ILE A 71 0.03 0.66 5.12
N PHE A 72 0.70 -0.47 4.98
CA PHE A 72 0.09 -1.79 5.08
C PHE A 72 -0.10 -2.22 6.55
N PRO A 73 -1.06 -3.11 6.83
CA PRO A 73 -1.42 -3.47 8.20
C PRO A 73 -0.25 -4.17 8.92
N VAL A 74 -0.17 -3.99 10.25
CA VAL A 74 0.87 -4.63 11.09
C VAL A 74 0.37 -5.85 11.86
N THR A 75 -0.94 -6.06 11.94
CA THR A 75 -1.58 -7.10 12.76
C THR A 75 -1.82 -8.39 11.98
N GLU A 76 -2.38 -8.27 10.78
CA GLU A 76 -2.71 -9.36 9.87
C GLU A 76 -2.38 -8.94 8.44
N LYS A 77 -2.10 -9.90 7.56
CA LYS A 77 -1.77 -9.59 6.16
C LYS A 77 -2.99 -9.07 5.40
N ILE A 78 -2.71 -8.22 4.42
CA ILE A 78 -3.64 -7.94 3.32
C ILE A 78 -3.29 -8.83 2.14
N ILE A 79 -4.28 -9.53 1.61
CA ILE A 79 -4.13 -10.40 0.45
C ILE A 79 -4.48 -9.59 -0.81
N ALA A 80 -3.56 -9.57 -1.77
CA ALA A 80 -3.75 -8.94 -3.05
C ALA A 80 -4.89 -9.59 -3.85
N ASN A 81 -5.48 -8.86 -4.79
CA ASN A 81 -6.42 -9.44 -5.73
C ASN A 81 -5.67 -10.02 -6.94
N THR A 82 -6.23 -11.06 -7.57
CA THR A 82 -5.55 -11.80 -8.65
C THR A 82 -5.14 -10.94 -9.85
N ASP A 83 -5.84 -9.83 -10.06
CA ASP A 83 -5.51 -8.80 -11.05
C ASP A 83 -5.19 -7.48 -10.34
N SER A 84 -3.94 -7.33 -9.91
CA SER A 84 -3.46 -6.12 -9.25
C SER A 84 -2.94 -5.07 -10.25
N GLY A 85 -3.38 -5.14 -11.51
CA GLY A 85 -3.02 -4.15 -12.51
C GLY A 85 -3.51 -2.76 -12.13
N TYR A 86 -2.69 -1.74 -12.39
CA TYR A 86 -2.97 -0.33 -12.07
C TYR A 86 -3.27 0.00 -10.60
N LEU A 87 -3.07 -0.93 -9.67
CA LEU A 87 -3.52 -0.80 -8.29
C LEU A 87 -3.01 0.48 -7.60
N PHE A 88 -1.77 0.86 -7.88
CA PHE A 88 -1.09 2.06 -7.37
C PHE A 88 -0.53 2.93 -8.51
N ALA A 89 -1.14 2.87 -9.70
CA ALA A 89 -0.75 3.70 -10.83
C ALA A 89 -1.08 5.17 -10.59
N ASN A 90 -0.30 6.06 -11.20
CA ASN A 90 -0.45 7.52 -11.20
C ASN A 90 -0.38 8.18 -9.82
N LEU A 91 0.08 7.47 -8.78
CA LEU A 91 0.33 8.06 -7.46
C LEU A 91 1.63 8.88 -7.50
N THR A 92 1.62 9.98 -8.26
CA THR A 92 2.80 10.80 -8.59
C THR A 92 3.47 11.40 -7.36
N ASN A 93 2.70 11.64 -6.30
CA ASN A 93 3.16 12.18 -5.02
C ASN A 93 3.53 11.10 -3.99
N LEU A 94 3.38 9.80 -4.31
CA LEU A 94 3.71 8.72 -3.39
C LEU A 94 5.23 8.63 -3.20
N GLU A 95 5.69 8.89 -1.99
CA GLU A 95 7.11 8.91 -1.62
C GLU A 95 7.56 7.60 -0.99
N LYS A 96 6.65 6.91 -0.25
CA LYS A 96 7.01 5.76 0.58
C LYS A 96 5.87 4.76 0.76
N ILE A 97 6.23 3.47 0.80
CA ILE A 97 5.36 2.37 1.21
C ILE A 97 5.98 1.71 2.45
N GLU A 98 5.20 1.59 3.53
CA GLU A 98 5.62 0.94 4.78
C GLU A 98 4.90 -0.38 5.00
N ASN A 99 5.58 -1.30 5.70
CA ASN A 99 5.10 -2.64 6.03
C ASN A 99 4.72 -3.48 4.79
N ILE A 100 5.42 -3.27 3.68
CA ILE A 100 5.14 -3.96 2.40
C ILE A 100 5.26 -5.48 2.50
N ASN A 101 6.01 -6.00 3.46
CA ASN A 101 6.11 -7.42 3.80
C ASN A 101 4.78 -8.03 4.32
N ASN A 102 3.82 -7.20 4.72
CA ASN A 102 2.48 -7.62 5.16
C ASN A 102 1.45 -7.60 4.01
N TRP A 103 1.90 -7.32 2.79
CA TRP A 103 1.09 -7.46 1.58
C TRP A 103 1.42 -8.78 0.89
N ASP A 104 0.46 -9.71 0.90
CA ASP A 104 0.60 -11.02 0.27
C ASP A 104 0.22 -10.96 -1.21
N THR A 105 1.22 -11.07 -2.09
CA THR A 105 1.02 -11.09 -3.55
C THR A 105 1.06 -12.50 -4.16
N SER A 106 1.07 -13.56 -3.36
CA SER A 106 1.27 -14.94 -3.80
C SER A 106 0.14 -15.51 -4.68
N ASN A 107 -0.99 -14.81 -4.77
CA ASN A 107 -2.12 -15.16 -5.64
C ASN A 107 -2.23 -14.27 -6.89
N VAL A 108 -1.35 -13.28 -7.05
CA VAL A 108 -1.42 -12.32 -8.15
C VAL A 108 -1.00 -13.01 -9.45
N THR A 109 -1.80 -12.80 -10.50
CA THR A 109 -1.55 -13.30 -11.85
C THR A 109 -1.30 -12.17 -12.85
N ASN A 110 -1.72 -10.94 -12.52
CA ASN A 110 -1.52 -9.75 -13.34
C ASN A 110 -1.05 -8.58 -12.47
N MET A 111 0.11 -8.01 -12.81
CA MET A 111 0.73 -6.84 -12.16
C MET A 111 0.91 -5.67 -13.14
N ARG A 112 0.29 -5.70 -14.32
CA ARG A 112 0.51 -4.68 -15.36
C ARG A 112 0.31 -3.27 -14.83
N TYR A 113 1.28 -2.38 -15.09
CA TYR A 113 1.23 -0.97 -14.69
C TYR A 113 0.97 -0.72 -13.20
N MET A 114 1.21 -1.70 -12.31
CA MET A 114 0.83 -1.61 -10.89
C MET A 114 1.35 -0.35 -10.19
N PHE A 115 2.57 0.12 -10.54
CA PHE A 115 3.18 1.34 -10.02
C PHE A 115 3.51 2.34 -11.15
N ALA A 116 2.86 2.22 -12.31
CA ALA A 116 3.14 3.11 -13.41
C ALA A 116 2.90 4.57 -12.99
N ASP A 117 3.83 5.45 -13.35
CA ASP A 117 3.82 6.88 -13.05
C ASP A 117 3.80 7.22 -11.54
N ALA A 118 4.15 6.28 -10.65
CA ALA A 118 4.43 6.56 -9.24
C ALA A 118 5.81 7.23 -9.07
N SER A 119 5.98 8.40 -9.68
CA SER A 119 7.26 9.08 -9.86
C SER A 119 7.92 9.59 -8.57
N GLY A 120 7.19 9.68 -7.46
CA GLY A 120 7.72 10.13 -6.17
C GLY A 120 8.49 9.07 -5.39
N ILE A 121 8.33 7.77 -5.73
CA ILE A 121 8.96 6.68 -4.98
C ILE A 121 10.44 6.65 -5.32
N THR A 122 11.29 6.74 -4.29
CA THR A 122 12.76 6.66 -4.43
C THR A 122 13.31 5.27 -4.12
N ASN A 123 12.61 4.49 -3.29
CA ASN A 123 13.01 3.14 -2.91
C ASN A 123 11.78 2.24 -2.77
N LEU A 124 11.83 1.06 -3.37
CA LEU A 124 10.79 0.03 -3.29
C LEU A 124 11.44 -1.32 -3.01
N ALA A 125 11.07 -1.96 -1.90
CA ALA A 125 11.64 -3.24 -1.50
C ALA A 125 11.05 -4.40 -2.34
N LEU A 126 11.60 -4.60 -3.54
CA LEU A 126 11.12 -5.55 -4.54
C LEU A 126 11.13 -7.02 -4.09
N SER A 127 11.99 -7.38 -3.13
CA SER A 127 12.07 -8.75 -2.60
C SER A 127 10.83 -9.21 -1.83
N ASN A 128 9.92 -8.30 -1.49
CA ASN A 128 8.66 -8.65 -0.80
C ASN A 128 7.55 -9.09 -1.75
N PHE A 129 7.73 -8.93 -3.07
CA PHE A 129 6.75 -9.36 -4.06
C PHE A 129 6.97 -10.82 -4.43
N ASP A 130 6.01 -11.67 -4.11
CA ASP A 130 5.90 -13.00 -4.72
C ASP A 130 5.35 -12.84 -6.15
N THR A 131 6.19 -13.15 -7.14
CA THR A 131 5.87 -13.08 -8.56
C THR A 131 5.71 -14.46 -9.21
N ALA A 132 5.73 -15.55 -8.43
CA ALA A 132 5.78 -16.92 -8.95
C ALA A 132 4.56 -17.31 -9.81
N LYS A 133 3.40 -16.67 -9.59
CA LYS A 133 2.16 -16.89 -10.36
C LYS A 133 1.85 -15.78 -11.37
N VAL A 134 2.68 -14.76 -11.46
CA VAL A 134 2.42 -13.59 -12.31
C VAL A 134 2.66 -13.95 -13.77
N ILE A 135 1.65 -13.74 -14.60
CA ILE A 135 1.67 -13.99 -16.04
C ILE A 135 1.95 -12.70 -16.80
N ASP A 136 1.40 -11.58 -16.33
CA ASP A 136 1.55 -10.26 -16.96
C ASP A 136 2.27 -9.28 -16.01
N MET A 137 3.50 -8.91 -16.38
CA MET A 137 4.34 -7.91 -15.71
C MET A 137 4.59 -6.67 -16.58
N THR A 138 3.68 -6.37 -17.50
CA THR A 138 3.85 -5.26 -18.44
C THR A 138 3.98 -3.94 -17.72
N ASN A 139 5.12 -3.27 -17.91
CA ASN A 139 5.38 -1.89 -17.52
C ASN A 139 5.06 -1.54 -16.03
N ILE A 140 5.37 -2.45 -15.10
CA ILE A 140 5.11 -2.26 -13.65
C ILE A 140 5.63 -0.92 -13.14
N PHE A 141 6.86 -0.56 -13.53
CA PHE A 141 7.58 0.63 -13.08
C PHE A 141 7.71 1.73 -14.15
N GLY A 142 6.89 1.67 -15.21
CA GLY A 142 6.94 2.67 -16.28
C GLY A 142 6.69 4.07 -15.71
N GLY A 143 7.55 5.04 -16.03
CA GLY A 143 7.40 6.42 -15.54
C GLY A 143 7.81 6.65 -14.07
N MET A 144 8.33 5.64 -13.36
CA MET A 144 8.92 5.83 -12.02
C MET A 144 10.32 6.44 -12.12
N THR A 145 10.39 7.72 -12.48
CA THR A 145 11.64 8.43 -12.78
C THR A 145 12.56 8.68 -11.58
N SER A 146 12.05 8.63 -10.34
CA SER A 146 12.85 8.84 -9.12
C SER A 146 13.33 7.55 -8.46
N LEU A 147 12.94 6.38 -8.95
CA LEU A 147 13.28 5.10 -8.34
C LEU A 147 14.80 4.87 -8.45
N GLN A 148 15.50 4.84 -7.32
CA GLN A 148 16.92 4.53 -7.28
C GLN A 148 17.09 3.01 -7.36
N THR A 149 17.86 2.55 -8.35
CA THR A 149 18.11 1.12 -8.61
C THR A 149 19.30 0.57 -7.83
N ASP A 150 19.71 1.20 -6.73
CA ASP A 150 21.01 0.95 -6.08
C ASP A 150 21.15 -0.44 -5.40
N ASN A 151 20.24 -1.39 -5.65
CA ASN A 151 20.30 -2.77 -5.15
C ASN A 151 19.76 -3.80 -6.16
N ILE A 152 20.36 -3.86 -7.35
CA ILE A 152 20.18 -4.96 -8.34
C ILE A 152 21.57 -5.16 -8.97
N TRP A 153 22.39 -6.17 -8.70
CA TRP A 153 22.19 -7.59 -8.37
C TRP A 153 23.29 -8.09 -7.43
#